data_AF-A0A7V3X744-F1
#
_entry.id   AF-A0A7V3X744-F1
#
_cell.length_a   1.000
_cell.length_b   1.000
_cell.length_c   1.000
_cell.angle_alpha   90.00
_cell.angle_beta   90.00
_cell.angle_gamma   90.00
#
_symmetry.space_group_name_H-M   'P 1'
#
loop_
_entity.id
_entity.type
_entity.pdbx_description
1 polymer ?
#
loop_
_entity_poly.entity_id
_entity_poly.type
_entity_poly.pdbx_seq_one_letter_code
_entity_poly.pdbx_strand_id
1 'polypeptide(L)' 'KHLPAMGAMYLMLDVRATGLSGEDFAHALLEAEHIAVMPGNSFGQSAAGHIRVAMTVEDEVFGDALERLVGFAKGLTV' A
#
# COMPACT_ATOMS: atom_id res chain seq x y z
N LYS A 1 -11.61 -17.16 0.08
CA LYS A 1 -12.33 -16.67 -1.11
C LYS A 1 -11.69 -15.34 -1.52
N HIS A 2 -10.98 -15.28 -2.64
CA HIS A 2 -10.52 -14.01 -3.23
C HIS A 2 -11.52 -13.60 -4.31
N LEU A 3 -11.96 -12.35 -4.28
CA LEU A 3 -12.74 -11.73 -5.35
C LEU A 3 -11.73 -11.26 -6.41
N PRO A 4 -11.84 -11.69 -7.68
CA PRO A 4 -10.96 -11.22 -8.74
C PRO A 4 -11.22 -9.73 -8.99
N ALA A 5 -10.16 -8.97 -9.29
CA ALA A 5 -10.25 -7.52 -9.51
C ALA A 5 -11.16 -7.22 -10.71
N MET A 6 -12.32 -6.63 -10.45
CA MET A 6 -13.20 -6.08 -11.49
C MET A 6 -12.65 -4.72 -11.93
N GLY A 7 -11.78 -4.69 -12.94
CA GLY A 7 -11.47 -3.48 -13.73
C GLY A 7 -10.95 -2.25 -12.98
N ALA A 8 -10.30 -2.40 -11.83
CA ALA A 8 -9.71 -1.28 -11.09
C ALA A 8 -8.19 -1.24 -11.31
N MET A 9 -7.66 -0.08 -11.72
CA MET A 9 -6.21 0.18 -11.81
C MET A 9 -5.56 0.46 -10.45
N TYR A 10 -6.28 0.23 -9.34
CA TYR A 10 -5.84 0.57 -8.00
C TYR A 10 -6.21 -0.52 -7.00
N LEU A 11 -5.30 -0.77 -6.06
CA LEU A 11 -5.53 -1.61 -4.89
C LEU A 11 -5.58 -0.73 -3.64
N MET A 12 -6.58 -0.99 -2.78
CA MET A 12 -6.59 -0.45 -1.43
C MET A 12 -6.05 -1.51 -0.48
N LEU A 13 -4.94 -1.20 0.19
CA LEU A 13 -4.29 -2.09 1.15
C LEU A 13 -4.48 -1.54 2.56
N ASP A 14 -4.92 -2.40 3.48
CA ASP A 14 -5.02 -2.07 4.90
C ASP A 14 -3.64 -2.24 5.56
N VAL A 15 -3.12 -1.16 6.17
CA VAL A 15 -1.81 -1.13 6.82
C VAL A 15 -1.91 -1.01 8.34
N ARG A 16 -3.12 -1.06 8.92
CA ARG A 16 -3.33 -0.87 10.37
C ARG A 16 -2.59 -1.87 11.25
N ALA A 17 -2.32 -3.08 10.75
CA ALA A 17 -1.55 -4.09 11.46
C ALA A 17 -0.09 -3.67 11.74
N THR A 18 0.43 -2.67 11.03
CA THR A 18 1.78 -2.12 11.24
C THR A 18 1.83 -1.13 12.43
N GLY A 19 0.67 -0.78 13.01
CA GLY A 19 0.58 0.25 14.05
C GLY A 19 0.72 1.69 13.54
N LEU A 20 0.97 1.89 12.24
CA LEU A 20 1.11 3.21 11.63
C LEU A 20 -0.20 3.71 11.03
N SER A 21 -0.31 5.03 10.91
CA SER A 21 -1.33 5.65 10.05
C SER A 21 -1.00 5.41 8.57
N GLY A 22 -2.00 5.56 7.69
CA GLY A 22 -1.76 5.42 6.24
C GLY A 22 -0.80 6.48 5.68
N GLU A 23 -0.71 7.65 6.32
CA GLU A 23 0.20 8.73 5.92
C GLU A 23 1.62 8.44 6.39
N ASP A 24 1.79 8.04 7.66
CA ASP A 24 3.09 7.66 8.22
C ASP A 24 3.68 6.44 7.49
N PHE A 25 2.83 5.45 7.18
CA PHE A 25 3.25 4.29 6.41
C PHE A 25 3.71 4.69 5.00
N ALA A 26 2.97 5.57 4.32
CA ALA A 26 3.32 6.01 2.97
C ALA A 26 4.65 6.78 2.95
N HIS A 27 4.88 7.68 3.91
CA HIS A 27 6.15 8.39 4.03
C HIS A 27 7.29 7.45 4.39
N ALA A 28 7.10 6.54 5.36
CA ALA A 28 8.16 5.60 5.76
C ALA A 28 8.54 4.64 4.62
N LEU A 29 7.56 4.18 3.84
CA LEU A 29 7.79 3.34 2.66
C LEU A 29 8.53 4.10 1.56
N LEU A 30 8.19 5.38 1.33
CA LEU A 30 8.90 6.22 0.37
C LEU A 30 10.36 6.41 0.77
N GLU A 31 10.63 6.71 2.04
CA GLU A 31 12.01 6.92 2.52
C GLU A 31 12.84 5.63 2.50
N ALA A 32 12.26 4.50 2.93
CA ALA A 32 13.00 3.23 3.04
C ALA A 32 13.17 2.51 1.70
N GLU A 33 12.12 2.50 0.88
CA GLU A 33 12.07 1.66 -0.33
C GLU A 33 11.98 2.49 -1.63
N HIS A 34 11.88 3.81 -1.55
CA HIS A 34 11.64 4.70 -2.70
C HIS A 34 10.34 4.34 -3.44
N ILE A 35 9.33 3.83 -2.72
CA ILE A 35 8.03 3.48 -3.27
C ILE A 35 7.00 4.52 -2.82
N ALA A 36 6.51 5.33 -3.77
CA ALA A 36 5.44 6.29 -3.52
C ALA A 36 4.06 5.61 -3.60
N VAL A 37 3.27 5.75 -2.53
CA VAL A 37 1.87 5.30 -2.48
C VAL A 37 0.99 6.44 -2.01
N MET A 38 -0.32 6.36 -2.30
CA MET A 38 -1.24 7.42 -1.87
C MET A 38 -1.89 7.05 -0.54
N PRO A 39 -1.77 7.88 0.51
CA PRO A 39 -2.47 7.67 1.77
C PRO A 39 -4.00 7.60 1.59
N GLY A 40 -4.63 6.61 2.20
CA GLY A 40 -6.08 6.37 2.10
C GLY A 40 -6.92 7.47 2.72
N ASN A 41 -6.38 8.22 3.70
CA ASN A 41 -7.05 9.37 4.32
C ASN A 41 -7.48 10.45 3.31
N SER A 42 -6.84 10.52 2.14
CA SER A 42 -7.22 11.39 1.03
C SER A 42 -8.60 11.08 0.44
N PHE A 43 -9.16 9.90 0.72
CA PHE A 43 -10.51 9.47 0.31
C PHE A 43 -11.56 9.57 1.43
N GLY A 44 -11.20 10.21 2.54
CA GLY A 44 -12.06 10.39 3.70
C GLY A 44 -11.91 9.29 4.76
N GLN A 45 -12.69 9.43 5.85
CA GLN A 45 -12.52 8.65 7.07
C GLN A 45 -12.66 7.14 6.87
N SER A 46 -13.50 6.72 5.91
CA SER A 46 -13.73 5.30 5.61
C SER A 46 -12.48 4.59 5.05
N ALA A 47 -11.51 5.33 4.53
CA ALA A 47 -10.25 4.82 4.00
C ALA A 47 -9.07 5.09 4.94
N ALA A 48 -9.31 5.58 6.15
CA ALA A 48 -8.28 5.75 7.17
C ALA A 48 -7.59 4.40 7.47
N GLY A 49 -6.27 4.45 7.63
CA GLY A 49 -5.45 3.25 7.86
C GLY A 49 -5.21 2.39 6.62
N HIS A 50 -5.61 2.86 5.43
CA HIS A 50 -5.27 2.20 4.16
C HIS A 50 -4.29 3.04 3.35
N ILE A 51 -3.68 2.41 2.35
CA ILE A 51 -2.97 3.06 1.25
C ILE A 51 -3.56 2.61 -0.09
N ARG A 52 -3.45 3.47 -1.11
CA ARG A 52 -3.81 3.16 -2.49
C ARG A 52 -2.56 2.95 -3.32
N VAL A 53 -2.48 1.80 -3.97
CA VAL A 53 -1.40 1.43 -4.89
C VAL A 53 -1.93 1.43 -6.32
N ALA A 54 -1.24 2.10 -7.23
CA ALA A 54 -1.59 2.12 -8.66
C ALA A 54 -0.94 0.94 -9.39
N MET A 55 -1.74 0.21 -10.17
CA MET A 55 -1.34 -0.91 -11.03
C MET A 55 -1.08 -0.41 -12.46
N THR A 56 -0.33 0.68 -12.61
CA THR A 56 -0.13 1.37 -13.90
C THR A 56 1.28 1.20 -14.45
N VAL A 57 2.06 0.30 -13.87
CA VAL A 57 3.42 -0.06 -14.30
C VAL A 57 3.41 -1.49 -14.82
N GLU A 58 4.48 -1.90 -15.48
CA GLU A 58 4.64 -3.26 -15.99
C GLU A 58 4.58 -4.29 -14.85
N ASP A 59 4.01 -5.46 -15.14
CA ASP A 59 3.71 -6.48 -14.12
C ASP A 59 4.93 -6.93 -13.32
N GLU A 60 6.10 -7.01 -13.96
CA GLU A 60 7.37 -7.36 -13.28
C GLU A 60 7.78 -6.28 -12.27
N VAL A 61 7.79 -5.02 -12.69
CA VAL A 61 8.09 -3.87 -11.82
C VAL A 61 7.07 -3.77 -10.68
N PHE A 62 5.80 -4.03 -10.99
CA PHE A 62 4.74 -4.01 -10.01
C PHE A 62 4.91 -5.12 -8.96
N GLY A 63 5.25 -6.34 -9.41
CA GLY A 63 5.52 -7.49 -8.56
C GLY A 63 6.65 -7.22 -7.58
N ASP A 64 7.80 -6.73 -8.08
CA ASP A 64 8.97 -6.40 -7.25
C ASP A 64 8.64 -5.33 -6.21
N ALA A 65 7.90 -4.28 -6.60
CA ALA A 65 7.47 -3.23 -5.67
C ALA A 65 6.53 -3.78 -4.58
N LEU A 66 5.64 -4.71 -4.92
CA LEU A 66 4.74 -5.37 -3.98
C LEU A 66 5.48 -6.27 -3.00
N GLU A 67 6.45 -7.05 -3.46
CA GLU A 67 7.27 -7.90 -2.59
C GLU A 67 8.02 -7.06 -1.55
N ARG A 68 8.64 -5.96 -1.98
CA ARG A 68 9.33 -5.01 -1.10
C ARG A 68 8.38 -4.33 -0.12
N LEU A 69 7.21 -3.88 -0.58
CA LEU A 69 6.17 -3.30 0.28
C LEU A 69 5.73 -4.28 1.36
N VAL A 70 5.47 -5.54 0.99
CA VAL A 70 5.07 -6.60 1.94
C VAL A 70 6.21 -6.91 2.91
N GLY A 71 7.46 -6.96 2.44
CA GLY A 71 8.64 -7.13 3.29
C GLY A 71 8.77 -6.03 4.33
N PHE A 72 8.64 -4.77 3.89
CA PHE A 72 8.65 -3.59 4.76
C PHE A 72 7.53 -3.66 5.80
N ALA A 73 6.28 -3.93 5.38
CA ALA A 73 5.15 -4.03 6.30
C ALA A 73 5.31 -5.14 7.35
N LYS A 74 5.87 -6.29 6.96
CA LYS A 74 6.19 -7.38 7.91
C LYS A 74 7.23 -6.97 8.95
N GLY A 75 8.21 -6.16 8.58
CA GLY A 75 9.23 -5.63 9.50
C GLY A 75 8.67 -4.67 10.56
N LEU A 76 7.48 -4.12 10.33
CA LEU A 76 6.79 -3.19 11.24
C LEU A 76 5.69 -3.85 12.08
N THR A 77 5.32 -5.09 11.77
CA THR A 77 4.22 -5.76 12.47
C THR A 77 4.65 -6.08 13.90
N VAL A 78 3.86 -5.65 14.88
CA VAL A 78 4.08 -5.89 16.32
C VAL A 78 3.52 -7.24 16.74
#